data_AF-A0A519EV38-F1
#
_entry.id   AF-A0A519EV38-F1
#
_cell.length_a   1.000
_cell.length_b   1.000
_cell.length_c   1.000
_cell.angle_alpha   90.00
_cell.angle_beta   90.00
_cell.angle_gamma   90.00
#
_symmetry.space_group_name_H-M   'P 1'
#
loop_
_entity.id
_entity.type
_entity.pdbx_description
1 polymer ?
#
loop_
_entity_poly.entity_id
_entity_poly.type
_entity_poly.pdbx_seq_one_letter_code
_entity_poly.pdbx_strand_id
1 'polypeptide(L)'
;AIVAILGPGLINTVIAIAIVSLPSYVRLTRAAVMGELNRDYVTAARLAGATLPRLMFITVLPNCMAPLIVQATLSFSSAILDAAALGFLGLGVQPPTPEWGTMLASARDYIERAWWVVSLPGLTILLSVLAINLMGDGLRDALDPKLKNAA
;
A
#
# COMPACT_ATOMS: atom_id res chain seq x y z
N ALA A 1 -3.28 17.85 2.87
CA ALA A 1 -2.70 18.83 3.81
C ALA A 1 -1.19 18.68 3.97
N ILE A 2 -0.68 17.48 4.29
CA ILE A 2 0.76 17.27 4.56
C ILE A 2 1.67 17.59 3.35
N VAL A 3 1.31 17.16 2.14
CA VAL A 3 2.11 17.45 0.91
C VAL A 3 2.11 18.94 0.56
N ALA A 4 1.01 19.64 0.80
CA ALA A 4 0.91 21.08 0.53
C ALA A 4 1.90 21.91 1.36
N ILE A 5 2.42 21.35 2.47
CA ILE A 5 3.42 21.98 3.33
C ILE A 5 4.85 21.55 2.94
N LEU A 6 5.05 20.31 2.50
CA LEU A 6 6.35 19.76 2.09
C LEU A 6 6.85 20.27 0.73
N GLY A 7 5.93 20.71 -0.14
CA GLY A 7 6.24 21.14 -1.49
C GLY A 7 6.33 19.98 -2.50
N PRO A 8 6.34 20.26 -3.80
CA PRO A 8 6.29 19.27 -4.86
C PRO A 8 7.58 18.42 -4.93
N GLY A 9 7.45 17.15 -5.31
CA GLY A 9 8.58 16.27 -5.57
C GLY A 9 8.33 14.81 -5.16
N LEU A 10 9.02 13.88 -5.84
CA LEU A 10 8.85 12.43 -5.63
C LEU A 10 9.00 12.01 -4.17
N ILE A 11 10.08 12.45 -3.52
CA ILE A 11 10.39 12.08 -2.13
C ILE A 11 9.30 12.59 -1.18
N ASN A 12 8.85 13.82 -1.37
CA ASN A 12 7.81 14.43 -0.53
C ASN A 12 6.46 13.73 -0.70
N THR A 13 6.11 13.36 -1.93
CA THR A 13 4.92 12.55 -2.22
C THR A 13 4.99 11.21 -1.52
N VAL A 14 6.11 10.49 -1.63
CA VAL A 14 6.31 9.18 -0.98
C VAL A 14 6.23 9.29 0.54
N ILE A 15 6.91 10.28 1.14
CA ILE A 15 6.88 10.49 2.59
C ILE A 15 5.46 10.79 3.07
N ALA A 16 4.73 11.64 2.37
CA ALA A 16 3.37 11.98 2.78
C ALA A 16 2.42 10.78 2.71
N ILE A 17 2.48 9.98 1.64
CA ILE A 17 1.69 8.75 1.52
C ILE A 17 2.06 7.76 2.63
N ALA A 18 3.36 7.62 2.92
CA ALA A 18 3.83 6.76 4.00
C ALA A 18 3.28 7.18 5.37
N ILE A 19 3.33 8.47 5.69
CA ILE A 19 2.79 9.01 6.96
C ILE A 19 1.29 8.78 7.07
N VAL A 20 0.54 9.01 5.98
CA VAL A 20 -0.92 8.80 5.95
C VAL A 20 -1.28 7.32 6.12
N SER A 21 -0.47 6.42 5.56
CA SER A 21 -0.73 4.97 5.62
C SER A 21 -0.31 4.32 6.94
N LEU A 22 0.67 4.91 7.65
CA LEU A 22 1.30 4.36 8.85
C LEU A 22 0.30 3.93 9.94
N PRO A 23 -0.74 4.71 10.31
CA PRO A 23 -1.69 4.31 11.35
C PRO A 23 -2.43 3.01 11.04
N SER A 24 -2.77 2.78 9.77
CA SER A 24 -3.46 1.56 9.33
C SER A 24 -2.57 0.33 9.49
N TYR A 25 -1.30 0.41 9.09
CA TYR A 25 -0.33 -0.66 9.30
C TYR A 25 -0.08 -0.92 10.78
N VAL A 26 0.14 0.12 11.59
CA VAL A 26 0.36 -0.03 13.04
C VAL A 26 -0.83 -0.73 13.72
N ARG A 27 -2.06 -0.31 13.38
CA ARG A 27 -3.28 -0.93 13.92
C ARG A 27 -3.39 -2.40 13.52
N LEU A 28 -3.11 -2.72 12.26
CA LEU A 28 -3.18 -4.09 11.75
C LEU A 28 -2.12 -4.99 12.39
N THR A 29 -0.86 -4.55 12.41
CA THR A 29 0.23 -5.29 13.06
C THR A 29 -0.09 -5.55 14.52
N ARG A 30 -0.56 -4.54 15.25
CA ARG A 30 -0.93 -4.69 16.66
C ARG A 30 -2.07 -5.71 16.83
N ALA A 31 -3.09 -5.68 15.98
CA ALA A 31 -4.19 -6.65 16.05
C ALA A 31 -3.70 -8.08 15.78
N ALA A 32 -2.87 -8.29 14.76
CA ALA A 32 -2.30 -9.59 14.43
C ALA A 32 -1.41 -10.13 15.56
N VAL A 33 -0.51 -9.30 16.09
CA VAL A 33 0.38 -9.66 17.20
C VAL A 33 -0.40 -10.02 18.45
N MET A 34 -1.44 -9.26 18.82
CA MET A 34 -2.27 -9.57 19.99
C MET A 34 -3.01 -10.91 19.85
N GLY A 35 -3.38 -11.30 18.63
CA GLY A 35 -3.95 -12.62 18.35
C GLY A 35 -2.93 -13.75 18.48
N GLU A 36 -1.70 -13.51 18.08
CA GLU A 36 -0.64 -14.52 18.06
C GLU A 36 0.02 -14.75 19.43
N LEU A 37 0.16 -13.69 20.23
CA LEU A 37 0.84 -13.74 21.53
C LEU A 37 0.20 -14.71 22.53
N ASN A 38 -1.07 -15.06 22.36
CA ASN A 38 -1.81 -15.96 23.24
C ASN A 38 -1.74 -17.44 22.79
N ARG A 39 -0.97 -17.77 21.75
CA ARG A 39 -0.84 -19.15 21.25
C ARG A 39 0.19 -19.97 22.03
N ASP A 40 -0.06 -21.27 22.14
CA ASP A 40 0.77 -22.21 22.91
C ASP A 40 2.23 -22.25 22.46
N TYR A 41 2.49 -22.10 21.16
CA TYR A 41 3.85 -22.10 20.63
C TYR A 41 4.65 -20.87 21.05
N VAL A 42 4.00 -19.73 21.28
CA VAL A 42 4.63 -18.51 21.81
C VAL A 42 4.96 -18.70 23.29
N THR A 43 4.04 -19.31 24.06
CA THR A 43 4.28 -19.67 25.46
C THR A 43 5.43 -20.66 25.59
N ALA A 44 5.47 -21.71 24.75
CA ALA A 44 6.56 -22.68 24.72
C ALA A 44 7.91 -22.04 24.37
N ALA A 45 7.95 -21.15 23.36
CA ALA A 45 9.17 -20.43 23.01
C ALA A 45 9.69 -19.53 24.15
N ARG A 46 8.78 -18.92 24.91
CA ARG A 46 9.13 -18.13 26.11
C ARG A 46 9.70 -19.02 27.22
N LEU A 47 9.10 -20.18 27.46
CA LEU A 47 9.60 -21.16 28.44
C LEU A 47 10.96 -21.75 28.05
N ALA A 48 11.22 -21.88 26.75
CA ALA A 48 12.52 -22.29 26.20
C ALA A 48 13.61 -21.20 26.29
N GLY A 49 13.33 -20.05 26.92
CA GLY A 49 14.31 -18.98 27.14
C GLY A 49 14.51 -18.05 25.94
N ALA A 50 13.56 -17.96 25.01
CA ALA A 50 13.66 -17.00 23.91
C ALA A 50 13.68 -15.54 24.43
N THR A 51 14.69 -14.77 24.02
CA THR A 51 14.75 -13.33 24.27
C THR A 51 13.64 -12.61 23.50
N LEU A 52 13.19 -11.45 23.99
CA LEU A 52 12.10 -10.68 23.37
C LEU A 52 12.32 -10.39 21.87
N PRO A 53 13.52 -9.97 21.40
CA PRO A 53 13.74 -9.74 19.98
C PRO A 53 13.61 -11.03 19.16
N ARG A 54 14.16 -12.14 19.69
CA ARG A 54 14.08 -13.45 19.03
C ARG A 54 12.63 -13.92 18.92
N LEU A 55 11.85 -13.80 20.00
CA LEU A 55 10.43 -14.16 20.02
C LEU A 55 9.63 -13.32 19.00
N MET A 56 9.87 -12.01 18.96
CA MET A 56 9.15 -11.12 18.05
C MET A 56 9.49 -11.37 16.58
N PHE A 57 10.77 -11.44 16.21
CA PHE A 57 11.17 -11.53 14.80
C PHE A 57 11.14 -12.95 14.22
N ILE A 58 11.34 -13.99 15.03
CA ILE A 58 11.39 -15.38 14.55
C ILE A 58 10.06 -16.11 14.77
N THR A 59 9.38 -15.84 15.88
CA THR A 59 8.18 -16.60 16.27
C THR A 59 6.90 -15.88 15.91
N VAL A 60 6.77 -14.59 16.23
CA VAL A 60 5.50 -13.85 16.04
C VAL A 60 5.40 -13.23 14.65
N LEU A 61 6.41 -12.45 14.24
CA LEU A 61 6.37 -11.67 13.00
C LEU A 61 6.07 -12.52 11.76
N PRO A 62 6.72 -13.69 11.52
CA PRO A 62 6.43 -14.51 10.34
C PRO A 62 4.98 -15.00 10.29
N ASN A 63 4.37 -15.28 11.44
CA ASN A 63 2.98 -15.72 11.53
C ASN A 63 1.97 -14.57 11.30
N CYS A 64 2.39 -13.33 11.57
CA CYS A 64 1.59 -12.14 11.25
C CYS A 64 1.81 -11.60 9.82
N MET A 65 2.68 -12.19 9.00
CA MET A 65 3.00 -11.66 7.67
C MET A 65 1.85 -11.74 6.67
N ALA A 66 1.03 -12.79 6.73
CA ALA A 66 -0.08 -12.97 5.79
C ALA A 66 -1.03 -11.76 5.72
N PRO A 67 -1.63 -11.27 6.82
CA PRO A 67 -2.47 -10.08 6.77
C PRO A 67 -1.70 -8.81 6.38
N LEU A 68 -0.42 -8.71 6.73
CA LEU A 68 0.42 -7.56 6.36
C LEU A 68 0.69 -7.48 4.85
N ILE A 69 0.95 -8.63 4.22
CA ILE A 69 1.17 -8.74 2.78
C ILE A 69 -0.10 -8.34 2.04
N VAL A 70 -1.26 -8.88 2.44
CA VAL A 70 -2.56 -8.54 1.84
C VAL A 70 -2.83 -7.03 1.96
N GLN A 71 -2.65 -6.47 3.17
CA GLN A 71 -2.82 -5.03 3.38
C GLN A 71 -1.86 -4.22 2.52
N ALA A 72 -0.61 -4.67 2.37
CA ALA A 72 0.39 -3.98 1.56
C ALA A 72 -0.04 -3.89 0.09
N THR A 73 -0.52 -5.00 -0.48
CA THR A 73 -1.00 -5.02 -1.87
C THR A 73 -2.18 -4.08 -2.08
N LEU A 74 -3.18 -4.13 -1.18
CA LEU A 74 -4.34 -3.25 -1.29
C LEU A 74 -3.98 -1.77 -1.08
N SER A 75 -3.08 -1.47 -0.14
CA SER A 75 -2.64 -0.11 0.13
C SER A 75 -1.80 0.47 -1.00
N PHE A 76 -1.09 -0.37 -1.76
CA PHE A 76 -0.29 0.07 -2.90
C PHE A 76 -1.18 0.65 -4.01
N SER A 77 -2.35 0.06 -4.25
CA SER A 77 -3.36 0.59 -5.17
C SER A 77 -3.82 1.99 -4.76
N SER A 78 -4.11 2.19 -3.46
CA SER A 78 -4.47 3.51 -2.93
C SER A 78 -3.32 4.50 -3.06
N ALA A 79 -2.07 4.07 -2.81
CA ALA A 79 -0.89 4.92 -2.96
C ALA A 79 -0.69 5.41 -4.40
N ILE A 80 -1.00 4.60 -5.41
CA ILE A 80 -0.97 5.03 -6.83
C ILE A 80 -2.00 6.14 -7.07
N LEU A 81 -3.23 5.97 -6.58
CA LEU A 81 -4.28 6.97 -6.72
C LEU A 81 -3.93 8.27 -5.99
N ASP A 82 -3.38 8.17 -4.78
CA ASP A 82 -2.92 9.31 -4.00
C ASP A 82 -1.78 10.05 -4.72
N ALA A 83 -0.80 9.32 -5.26
CA ALA A 83 0.30 9.89 -6.03
C ALA A 83 -0.19 10.60 -7.29
N ALA A 84 -1.10 9.97 -8.05
CA ALA A 84 -1.69 10.56 -9.24
C ALA A 84 -2.55 11.79 -8.92
N ALA A 85 -3.31 11.77 -7.81
CA ALA A 85 -4.09 12.92 -7.36
C ALA A 85 -3.18 14.08 -6.95
N LEU A 86 -2.08 13.81 -6.25
CA LEU A 86 -1.08 14.82 -5.90
C LEU A 86 -0.36 15.37 -7.13
N GLY A 87 0.00 14.50 -8.08
CA GLY A 87 0.51 14.88 -9.41
C GLY A 87 -0.46 15.80 -10.13
N PHE A 88 -1.75 15.44 -10.16
CA PHE A 88 -2.79 16.24 -10.79
C PHE A 88 -2.95 17.63 -10.15
N LEU A 89 -2.77 17.72 -8.83
CA LEU A 89 -2.77 18.98 -8.08
C LEU A 89 -1.47 19.79 -8.21
N GLY A 90 -0.50 19.32 -9.00
CA GLY A 90 0.81 19.98 -9.17
C GLY A 90 1.74 19.82 -7.97
N LEU A 91 1.43 18.91 -7.04
CA LEU A 91 2.21 18.62 -5.83
C LEU A 91 3.02 17.31 -5.95
N GLY A 92 2.89 16.61 -7.07
CA GLY A 92 3.65 15.40 -7.37
C GLY A 92 4.99 15.69 -8.02
N VAL A 93 5.46 14.68 -8.76
CA VAL A 93 6.70 14.73 -9.54
C VAL A 93 6.54 15.72 -10.68
N GLN A 94 7.47 16.67 -10.82
CA GLN A 94 7.43 17.69 -11.87
C GLN A 94 8.26 17.28 -13.09
N PRO A 95 7.95 17.79 -14.30
CA PRO A 95 8.80 17.63 -15.48
C PRO A 95 10.27 17.98 -15.16
N PRO A 96 11.26 17.26 -15.71
CA PRO A 96 11.22 16.40 -16.90
C PRO A 96 10.86 14.92 -16.65
N THR A 97 10.67 14.52 -15.40
CA THR A 97 10.36 13.11 -15.08
C THR A 97 8.88 12.81 -15.38
N PRO A 98 8.59 11.74 -16.14
CA PRO A 98 7.21 11.43 -16.52
C PRO A 98 6.41 10.89 -15.33
N GLU A 99 5.24 11.49 -15.09
CA GLU A 99 4.31 11.07 -14.04
C GLU A 99 2.86 11.24 -14.53
N TRP A 100 2.03 10.21 -14.36
CA TRP A 100 0.71 10.15 -15.00
C TRP A 100 -0.28 11.21 -14.49
N GLY A 101 -0.23 11.57 -13.21
CA GLY A 101 -1.07 12.61 -12.60
C GLY A 101 -0.79 14.01 -13.17
N THR A 102 0.48 14.42 -13.27
CA THR A 102 0.90 15.69 -13.88
C THR A 102 0.66 15.71 -15.39
N MET A 103 0.85 14.57 -16.07
CA MET A 103 0.45 14.42 -17.47
C MET A 103 -1.06 14.66 -17.64
N LEU A 104 -1.89 14.10 -16.76
CA LEU A 104 -3.34 14.32 -16.79
C LEU A 104 -3.70 15.80 -16.54
N ALA A 105 -3.02 16.47 -15.61
CA ALA A 105 -3.24 17.88 -15.32
C ALA A 105 -2.90 18.80 -16.50
N SER A 106 -1.75 18.57 -17.15
CA SER A 106 -1.32 19.35 -18.33
C SER A 106 -2.15 19.06 -19.58
N ALA A 107 -2.72 17.86 -19.69
CA ALA A 107 -3.56 17.46 -20.81
C ALA A 107 -4.96 18.10 -20.80
N ARG A 108 -5.42 18.65 -19.66
CA ARG A 108 -6.78 19.20 -19.51
C ARG A 108 -7.11 20.29 -20.54
N ASP A 109 -6.12 21.12 -20.88
CA ASP A 109 -6.28 22.25 -21.80
C ASP A 109 -6.39 21.79 -23.28
N TYR A 110 -6.09 20.51 -23.55
CA TYR A 110 -6.09 19.91 -24.88
C TYR A 110 -7.29 18.98 -25.11
N ILE A 111 -8.24 18.88 -24.18
CA ILE A 111 -9.31 17.88 -24.24
C ILE A 111 -10.18 17.99 -25.49
N GLU A 112 -10.45 19.22 -25.97
CA GLU A 112 -11.26 19.46 -27.17
C GLU A 112 -10.50 19.16 -28.47
N ARG A 113 -9.16 19.25 -28.45
CA ARG A 113 -8.31 19.09 -29.64
C ARG A 113 -7.67 17.71 -29.76
N ALA A 114 -7.37 17.09 -28.62
CA ALA A 114 -6.61 15.86 -28.51
C ALA A 114 -7.06 15.08 -27.27
N TRP A 115 -8.31 14.62 -27.28
CA TRP A 115 -8.95 13.88 -26.18
C TRP A 115 -8.11 12.69 -25.67
N TRP A 116 -7.38 12.02 -26.57
CA TRP A 116 -6.51 10.88 -26.24
C TRP A 116 -5.37 11.23 -25.28
N VAL A 117 -4.91 12.48 -25.25
CA VAL A 117 -3.81 12.93 -24.37
C VAL A 117 -4.25 12.92 -22.91
N VAL A 118 -5.54 13.12 -22.64
CA VAL A 118 -6.14 12.99 -21.30
C VAL A 118 -6.51 11.53 -21.02
N SER A 119 -7.12 10.84 -22.01
CA SER A 119 -7.65 9.49 -21.80
C SER A 119 -6.57 8.43 -21.56
N LEU A 120 -5.41 8.53 -22.22
CA LEU A 120 -4.35 7.52 -22.10
C LEU A 120 -3.76 7.45 -20.69
N PRO A 121 -3.29 8.55 -20.05
CA PRO A 121 -2.83 8.52 -18.67
C PRO A 121 -3.92 8.05 -17.68
N GLY A 122 -5.18 8.44 -17.92
CA GLY A 122 -6.31 7.99 -17.10
C GLY A 122 -6.53 6.48 -17.20
N LEU A 123 -6.48 5.91 -18.41
CA LEU A 123 -6.60 4.48 -18.64
C LEU A 123 -5.42 3.69 -18.06
N THR A 124 -4.19 4.21 -18.14
CA THR A 124 -3.03 3.54 -17.53
C THR A 124 -3.15 3.46 -16.02
N ILE A 125 -3.57 4.56 -15.36
CA ILE A 125 -3.83 4.56 -13.91
C ILE A 125 -4.92 3.55 -13.57
N LEU A 126 -6.05 3.58 -14.30
CA LEU A 126 -7.18 2.67 -14.08
C LEU A 126 -6.75 1.20 -14.20
N LEU A 127 -6.08 0.84 -15.28
CA LEU A 127 -5.63 -0.54 -15.52
C LEU A 127 -4.60 -0.99 -14.49
N SER A 128 -3.65 -0.15 -14.11
CA SER A 128 -2.67 -0.46 -13.07
C SER A 128 -3.35 -0.71 -11.72
N VAL A 129 -4.25 0.18 -11.30
CA VAL A 129 -4.99 0.03 -10.04
C VAL A 129 -5.86 -1.23 -10.06
N LEU A 130 -6.56 -1.48 -11.17
CA LEU A 130 -7.40 -2.68 -11.30
C LEU A 130 -6.56 -3.96 -11.22
N ALA A 131 -5.45 -4.03 -11.96
CA ALA A 131 -4.58 -5.20 -11.98
C ALA A 131 -4.02 -5.53 -10.58
N ILE A 132 -3.60 -4.51 -9.83
CA ILE A 132 -3.04 -4.70 -8.49
C ILE A 132 -4.13 -5.06 -7.48
N ASN A 133 -5.34 -4.49 -7.58
CA ASN A 133 -6.46 -4.91 -6.74
C ASN A 133 -6.83 -6.38 -6.98
N LEU A 134 -6.97 -6.79 -8.25
CA LEU A 134 -7.26 -8.19 -8.59
C LEU A 134 -6.16 -9.14 -8.10
N MET A 135 -4.89 -8.74 -8.23
CA MET A 135 -3.78 -9.50 -7.67
C MET A 135 -3.85 -9.58 -6.13
N GLY A 136 -4.23 -8.49 -5.47
CA GLY A 136 -4.40 -8.43 -4.02
C GLY A 136 -5.53 -9.32 -3.51
N ASP A 137 -6.64 -9.36 -4.23
CA ASP A 137 -7.76 -10.25 -3.93
C ASP A 137 -7.35 -11.71 -4.11
N GLY A 138 -6.68 -12.07 -5.21
CA GLY A 138 -6.16 -13.43 -5.41
C GLY A 138 -5.13 -13.84 -4.35
N LEU A 139 -4.27 -12.91 -3.92
CA LEU A 139 -3.30 -13.15 -2.84
C LEU A 139 -3.98 -13.32 -1.49
N ARG A 140 -5.03 -12.54 -1.21
CA ARG A 140 -5.87 -12.68 -0.02
C ARG A 140 -6.55 -14.04 0.01
N ASP A 141 -7.13 -14.47 -1.10
CA ASP A 141 -7.81 -15.75 -1.21
C ASP A 141 -6.84 -16.93 -1.01
N ALA A 142 -5.62 -16.83 -1.57
CA ALA A 142 -4.58 -17.84 -1.38
C ALA A 142 -4.05 -17.91 0.07
N LEU A 143 -4.07 -16.78 0.78
CA LEU A 143 -3.59 -16.65 2.16
C LEU A 143 -4.69 -16.83 3.21
N ASP A 144 -5.97 -16.86 2.84
CA ASP A 144 -7.08 -17.07 3.79
C ASP A 144 -7.11 -18.55 4.25
N PRO A 145 -6.80 -18.83 5.53
CA PRO A 145 -6.75 -20.20 6.05
C PRO A 145 -8.12 -20.89 6.06
N LYS A 146 -9.24 -20.17 5.90
CA LYS A 146 -10.58 -20.76 5.93
C LYS A 146 -10.88 -21.67 4.74
N LEU A 147 -10.20 -21.48 3.60
CA LEU A 147 -10.35 -22.34 2.43
C LEU A 147 -9.74 -23.74 2.61
N LYS A 148 -8.81 -23.91 3.57
CA LYS A 148 -8.19 -25.22 3.85
C LYS A 148 -9.03 -26.16 4.71
N ASN A 149 -10.07 -25.66 5.39
CA ASN A 149 -10.91 -26.46 6.28
C ASN A 149 -12.22 -26.95 5.62
N ALA A 150 -12.40 -26.69 4.31
CA ALA A 150 -13.59 -27.08 3.54
C ALA A 150 -13.32 -28.18 2.50
N ALA A 151 -12.11 -28.74 2.48
CA ALA A 151 -11.68 -29.89 1.66
C ALA A 151 -11.15 -30.98 2.59
#